data_AF-A0A843T9Y0-F1
#
_entry.id   AF-A0A843T9Y0-F1
#
_cell.length_a   1.000
_cell.length_b   1.000
_cell.length_c   1.000
_cell.angle_alpha   90.00
_cell.angle_beta   90.00
_cell.angle_gamma   90.00
#
_symmetry.space_group_name_H-M   'P 1'
#
loop_
_entity.id
_entity.type
_entity.pdbx_description
1 polymer ?
#
loop_
_entity_poly.entity_id
_entity_poly.type
_entity_poly.pdbx_seq_one_letter_code
_entity_poly.pdbx_strand_id
1 'polypeptide(L)' 'MCKSTKEMWDKLELLYEGISQVWETKVNMLVSNYELFVMKSDENISEMFARFMVIINGLRALGKEYSNEDLV' A
#
# COMPACT_ATOMS: atom_id res chain seq x y z
N MET A 1 29.58 -1.32 -7.97
CA MET A 1 29.39 0.12 -8.28
C MET A 1 28.94 0.23 -9.72
N CYS A 2 27.87 0.98 -10.01
CA CYS A 2 27.42 1.23 -11.39
C CYS A 2 28.54 1.94 -12.17
N LYS A 3 28.75 1.56 -13.43
CA LYS A 3 29.89 2.00 -14.25
C LYS A 3 29.56 3.18 -15.15
N SER A 4 28.29 3.58 -15.26
CA SER A 4 27.84 4.73 -16.04
C SER A 4 26.63 5.43 -15.41
N THR A 5 26.44 6.70 -15.76
CA THR A 5 25.25 7.49 -15.40
C THR A 5 23.96 6.82 -15.89
N LYS A 6 24.00 6.17 -17.05
CA LYS A 6 22.86 5.44 -17.62
C LYS A 6 22.42 4.28 -16.73
N GLU A 7 23.37 3.46 -16.26
CA GLU A 7 23.05 2.36 -15.33
C GLU A 7 22.47 2.83 -13.98
N MET A 8 22.83 4.03 -13.54
CA MET A 8 22.22 4.66 -12.36
C MET A 8 20.79 5.12 -12.64
N TRP A 9 20.54 5.72 -13.80
CA TRP A 9 19.21 6.16 -14.22
C TRP A 9 18.25 4.98 -14.43
N ASP A 10 18.69 3.95 -15.15
CA ASP A 10 17.87 2.75 -15.43
C ASP A 10 17.44 2.05 -14.12
N LYS A 11 18.32 2.04 -13.10
CA LYS A 11 17.97 1.50 -11.77
C LYS A 11 16.97 2.38 -11.02
N LEU A 12 17.08 3.69 -11.15
CA LEU A 12 16.14 4.62 -10.51
C LEU A 12 14.74 4.49 -11.13
N GLU A 13 14.67 4.40 -12.46
CA GLU A 13 13.43 4.17 -13.20
C GLU A 13 12.78 2.83 -12.82
N LEU A 14 13.56 1.74 -12.81
CA LEU A 14 13.08 0.43 -12.39
C LEU A 14 12.59 0.42 -10.93
N LEU A 15 13.29 1.12 -10.03
CA LEU A 15 12.87 1.26 -8.63
C LEU A 15 11.54 2.01 -8.53
N TYR A 16 11.39 3.11 -9.28
CA TYR A 16 10.17 3.90 -9.28
C TYR A 16 8.98 3.13 -9.86
N GLU A 17 9.16 2.45 -10.99
CA GLU A 17 8.15 1.57 -11.59
C GLU A 17 7.77 0.43 -10.64
N GLY A 18 8.75 -0.21 -10.01
CA GLY A 18 8.52 -1.25 -9.01
C GLY A 18 7.77 -0.74 -7.78
N ILE A 19 8.08 0.47 -7.30
CA ILE A 19 7.36 1.12 -6.20
C ILE A 19 5.91 1.41 -6.60
N SER A 20 5.67 1.92 -7.80
CA SER A 20 4.32 2.18 -8.33
C SER A 20 3.49 0.90 -8.43
N GLN A 21 4.06 -0.17 -9.01
CA GLN A 21 3.37 -1.46 -9.14
C GLN A 21 3.08 -2.10 -7.78
N VAL A 22 4.02 -2.03 -6.83
CA VAL A 22 3.81 -2.54 -5.46
C VAL A 22 2.73 -1.73 -4.74
N TRP A 23 2.70 -0.41 -4.94
CA TRP A 23 1.68 0.47 -4.38
C TRP A 23 0.27 0.14 -4.92
N GLU A 24 0.12 0.10 -6.25
CA GLU A 24 -1.13 -0.27 -6.91
C GLU A 24 -1.61 -1.65 -6.48
N THR A 25 -0.71 -2.63 -6.39
CA THR A 25 -1.05 -3.97 -5.93
C THR A 25 -1.59 -3.94 -4.50
N LYS A 26 -0.96 -3.19 -3.58
CA LYS A 26 -1.43 -3.06 -2.19
C LYS A 26 -2.78 -2.35 -2.09
N VAL A 27 -3.01 -1.30 -2.89
CA VAL A 27 -4.31 -0.61 -2.97
C VAL A 27 -5.38 -1.58 -3.45
N ASN A 28 -5.14 -2.26 -4.57
CA ASN A 28 -6.09 -3.22 -5.13
C ASN A 28 -6.42 -4.35 -4.14
N MET A 29 -5.42 -4.90 -3.45
CA MET A 29 -5.64 -5.90 -2.42
C MET A 29 -6.52 -5.40 -1.28
N LEU A 30 -6.29 -4.19 -0.78
CA LEU A 30 -7.08 -3.61 0.31
C LEU A 30 -8.49 -3.23 -0.12
N VAL A 31 -8.67 -2.75 -1.36
CA VAL A 31 -9.99 -2.49 -1.96
C VAL A 31 -10.76 -3.80 -2.09
N SER A 32 -10.15 -4.85 -2.63
CA SER A 32 -10.78 -6.18 -2.71
C SER A 32 -11.15 -6.73 -1.32
N ASN A 33 -10.27 -6.56 -0.32
CA ASN A 33 -10.56 -6.97 1.05
C ASN A 33 -11.72 -6.18 1.68
N TYR A 34 -11.89 -4.92 1.31
CA TYR A 34 -13.01 -4.08 1.73
C TYR A 34 -14.31 -4.49 1.04
N GLU A 35 -14.31 -4.67 -0.28
CA GLU A 35 -15.49 -5.05 -1.07
C GLU A 35 -16.02 -6.45 -0.69
N LEU A 36 -15.10 -7.37 -0.39
CA LEU A 36 -15.43 -8.74 0.03
C LEU A 36 -15.56 -8.86 1.56
N PHE A 37 -15.54 -7.75 2.30
CA PHE A 37 -15.57 -7.78 3.75
C PHE A 37 -16.92 -8.29 4.25
N VAL A 38 -16.89 -9.45 4.90
CA VAL A 38 -18.03 -10.06 5.57
C VAL A 38 -17.63 -10.44 6.99
N MET A 39 -18.60 -10.32 7.89
CA MET A 39 -18.47 -10.84 9.25
C MET A 39 -18.45 -12.37 9.19
N LYS A 40 -17.46 -12.99 9.84
CA LYS A 40 -17.36 -14.44 9.94
C LYS A 40 -18.32 -14.97 11.01
N SER A 41 -18.71 -16.23 10.91
CA SER A 41 -19.62 -16.87 11.87
C SER A 41 -18.97 -17.16 13.23
N ASP A 42 -17.64 -17.20 13.28
CA ASP A 42 -16.82 -17.53 14.45
C ASP A 42 -16.24 -16.31 15.17
N GLU A 43 -16.46 -15.10 14.65
CA GLU A 43 -15.94 -13.87 15.26
C GLU A 43 -17.04 -13.09 15.99
N ASN A 44 -16.64 -12.39 17.06
CA ASN A 44 -17.51 -11.42 17.71
C ASN A 44 -17.44 -10.05 17.04
N ILE A 45 -18.36 -9.15 17.41
CA ILE A 45 -18.46 -7.82 16.80
C ILE A 45 -17.18 -6.97 16.97
N SER A 46 -16.47 -7.12 18.10
CA SER A 46 -15.23 -6.41 18.37
C SER A 46 -14.08 -6.91 17.51
N GLU A 47 -13.99 -8.22 17.29
CA GLU A 47 -13.01 -8.85 16.41
C GLU A 47 -13.24 -8.46 14.94
N MET A 48 -14.50 -8.50 14.50
CA MET A 48 -14.90 -8.02 13.18
C MET A 48 -14.51 -6.54 12.99
N PHE A 49 -14.84 -5.70 13.97
CA PHE A 49 -14.53 -4.27 13.93
C PHE A 49 -13.02 -4.01 13.90
N ALA A 50 -12.23 -4.78 14.64
CA ALA A 50 -10.76 -4.68 14.59
C ALA A 50 -10.21 -5.00 13.19
N ARG A 51 -10.70 -6.06 12.52
CA ARG A 51 -10.30 -6.38 11.14
C ARG A 51 -10.73 -5.29 10.16
N PHE A 52 -11.94 -4.77 10.31
CA PHE A 52 -12.44 -3.68 9.48
C PHE A 52 -11.57 -2.42 9.63
N MET A 53 -11.21 -2.07 10.87
CA MET A 53 -10.30 -0.96 11.16
C MET A 53 -8.92 -1.14 10.53
N VAL A 54 -8.37 -2.36 10.46
CA VAL A 54 -7.10 -2.63 9.77
C VAL A 54 -7.21 -2.30 8.27
N ILE A 55 -8.30 -2.70 7.63
CA ILE A 55 -8.52 -2.44 6.19
C ILE A 55 -8.68 -0.93 5.94
N ILE A 56 -9.51 -0.25 6.74
CA ILE A 56 -9.72 1.21 6.62
C ILE A 56 -8.44 1.98 6.92
N ASN A 57 -7.67 1.59 7.93
CA ASN A 57 -6.39 2.23 8.25
C ASN A 57 -5.36 1.99 7.14
N GLY A 58 -5.35 0.80 6.52
CA GLY A 58 -4.52 0.49 5.37
C GLY A 58 -4.89 1.34 4.16
N LEU A 59 -6.18 1.42 3.82
CA LEU A 59 -6.67 2.28 2.74
C LEU A 59 -6.40 3.77 3.02
N ARG A 60 -6.51 4.23 4.26
CA ARG A 60 -6.16 5.60 4.65
C ARG A 60 -4.67 5.88 4.52
N ALA A 61 -3.81 4.93 4.92
CA ALA A 61 -2.36 5.02 4.73
C ALA A 61 -1.97 5.00 3.24
N LEU A 62 -2.82 4.44 2.38
CA LEU A 62 -2.69 4.47 0.93
C LEU A 62 -3.44 5.64 0.26
N GLY A 63 -4.21 6.43 1.03
CA GLY A 63 -5.10 7.50 0.57
C GLY A 63 -4.72 8.91 1.07
N LYS A 64 -3.56 9.08 1.72
CA LYS A 64 -2.85 10.36 1.88
C LYS A 64 -1.37 10.05 1.97
N GLU A 65 -0.62 10.27 0.89
CA GLU A 65 0.11 11.50 0.55
C GLU A 65 1.19 11.80 1.60
N TYR A 66 2.35 11.20 1.39
CA TYR A 66 3.59 11.75 1.91
C TYR A 66 3.78 13.08 1.18
N SER A 67 3.38 14.19 1.80
CA SER A 67 4.12 15.40 1.49
C SER A 67 5.55 15.09 1.91
N ASN A 68 6.50 15.39 1.04
CA ASN A 68 7.72 15.99 1.53
C ASN A 68 7.55 17.46 1.09
N GLU A 69 7.78 18.50 1.85
CA GLU A 69 9.02 18.73 2.55
C GLU A 69 9.30 17.65 3.61
N ASP A 70 8.28 17.19 4.34
CA ASP A 70 8.13 16.21 5.44
C ASP A 70 9.14 15.06 5.70
N LEU A 71 10.12 14.77 4.84
CA LEU A 71 11.33 14.03 5.21
C LEU A 71 12.49 14.99 5.55
N VAL A 72 12.61 16.14 4.88
CA VAL A 72 13.43 17.35 5.17
C VAL A 72 12.94 18.56 4.34
#